data_AF-A0A9D4DG78-F1
#
_entry.id   AF-A0A9D4DG78-F1
#
_cell.length_a   1.000
_cell.length_b   1.000
_cell.length_c   1.000
_cell.angle_alpha   90.00
_cell.angle_beta   90.00
_cell.angle_gamma   90.00
#
_symmetry.space_group_name_H-M   'P 1'
#
loop_
_entity.id
_entity.type
_entity.pdbx_description
1 polymer ?
#
loop_
_entity_poly.entity_id
_entity_poly.type
_entity_poly.pdbx_seq_one_letter_code
_entity_poly.pdbx_strand_id
1 'polypeptide(L)'
;MASNKGFNVAFNPDKCKVRDLRNFLQDHGEFISGNKTELIARAKGAIAIGVKPLKEVLTSDKENGHHRNIDKFITPLGDELPDPMLLKANWTSSVDEIPIIGEKVIYNYLVLNTQRTFDNQQMKATRALKANVFLRMDMSTV
;
A
#
# COMPACT_ATOMS: atom_id res chain seq x y z
N MET A 1 8.86 28.89 11.27
CA MET A 1 9.85 28.06 10.55
C MET A 1 10.83 27.51 11.58
N ALA A 2 10.64 26.27 12.04
CA ALA A 2 11.51 25.67 13.05
C ALA A 2 12.71 25.01 12.35
N SER A 3 13.90 25.47 12.73
CA SER A 3 15.19 25.11 12.17
C SER A 3 15.46 23.61 12.28
N ASN A 4 15.58 22.93 11.13
CA ASN A 4 16.23 21.63 11.01
C ASN A 4 17.73 21.80 11.31
N LYS A 5 18.10 21.71 12.59
CA LYS A 5 19.49 21.42 12.95
C LYS A 5 19.70 19.93 12.76
N GLY A 6 20.34 19.57 11.65
CA GLY A 6 20.90 18.23 11.46
C GLY A 6 21.84 17.91 12.62
N PHE A 7 21.39 17.03 13.51
CA PHE A 7 22.24 16.45 14.54
C PHE A 7 23.13 15.40 13.88
N ASN A 8 24.24 15.84 13.31
CA ASN A 8 25.34 14.96 12.93
C ASN A 8 26.49 15.08 13.93
N VAL A 9 26.14 15.03 15.22
CA VAL A 9 27.08 14.80 16.31
C VAL A 9 26.80 13.38 16.75
N ALA A 10 27.78 12.49 16.63
CA ALA A 10 27.67 11.11 17.11
C ALA A 10 27.12 11.13 18.54
N PHE A 11 25.87 10.69 18.71
CA PHE A 11 25.18 10.73 19.99
C PHE A 11 25.97 9.88 20.98
N ASN A 12 26.49 10.51 22.03
CA ASN A 12 27.27 9.83 23.07
C ASN A 12 26.43 9.73 24.35
N PRO A 13 25.85 8.54 24.65
CA PRO A 13 24.94 8.35 25.79
C PRO A 13 25.58 8.69 27.14
N ASP A 14 26.89 8.51 27.30
CA ASP A 14 27.58 8.66 28.58
C ASP A 14 27.63 10.12 29.06
N LYS A 15 27.57 11.08 28.12
CA LYS A 15 27.64 12.52 28.41
C LYS A 15 26.25 13.19 28.46
N CYS A 16 25.19 12.45 28.18
CA CYS A 16 23.84 13.00 28.10
C CYS A 16 23.15 13.14 29.47
N LYS A 17 22.23 14.11 29.58
CA LYS A 17 21.32 14.21 30.72
C LYS A 17 20.21 13.16 30.58
N VAL A 18 19.59 12.80 31.69
CA VAL A 18 18.49 11.80 31.73
C VAL A 18 17.36 12.18 30.77
N ARG A 19 17.02 13.47 30.68
CA ARG A 19 16.00 13.96 29.74
C ARG A 19 16.36 13.66 28.29
N ASP A 20 17.61 13.91 27.91
CA ASP A 20 18.06 13.73 26.52
C ASP A 20 18.13 12.24 26.16
N LEU A 21 18.50 11.38 27.12
CA LEU A 21 18.43 9.92 26.97
C LEU A 21 16.99 9.42 26.76
N ARG A 22 16.02 9.96 27.51
CA ARG A 22 14.61 9.59 27.34
C ARG A 22 14.06 10.04 26.00
N ASN A 23 14.40 11.25 25.56
CA ASN A 23 13.99 11.76 24.26
C ASN A 23 14.58 10.89 23.13
N PHE A 24 15.87 10.54 23.23
CA PHE A 24 16.50 9.62 22.27
C PHE A 24 15.78 8.27 22.21
N LEU A 25 15.56 7.63 23.36
CA LEU A 25 14.87 6.34 23.41
C LEU A 25 13.44 6.43 22.88
N GLN A 26 12.72 7.51 23.21
CA GLN A 26 11.37 7.76 22.70
C GLN A 26 11.36 7.92 21.18
N ASP A 27 12.30 8.66 20.61
CA ASP A 27 12.42 8.84 19.15
C ASP A 27 12.72 7.53 18.43
N HIS A 28 13.31 6.56 19.11
CA HIS A 28 13.65 5.23 18.58
C HIS A 28 12.64 4.14 18.98
N GLY A 29 11.54 4.49 19.66
CA GLY A 29 10.50 3.53 20.08
C GLY A 29 10.89 2.61 21.22
N GLU A 30 11.97 2.93 21.93
CA GLU A 30 12.49 2.16 23.05
C GLU A 30 11.84 2.56 24.38
N PHE A 31 11.92 1.67 25.37
CA PHE A 31 11.37 1.92 26.69
C PHE A 31 12.10 3.07 27.41
N ILE A 32 11.37 4.02 28.00
CA ILE A 32 11.94 5.27 28.56
C ILE A 32 12.08 5.31 30.09
N SER A 33 11.62 4.26 30.79
CA SER A 33 11.69 4.21 32.25
C SER A 33 12.96 3.50 32.74
N GLY A 34 13.32 3.75 34.01
CA GLY A 34 14.53 3.23 34.64
C GLY A 34 15.46 4.29 35.18
N ASN A 35 16.54 3.84 35.82
CA ASN A 35 17.62 4.69 36.32
C ASN A 35 18.55 5.17 35.18
N LYS A 36 19.43 6.14 35.45
CA LYS A 36 20.31 6.71 34.40
C LYS A 36 21.20 5.65 33.74
N THR A 37 21.73 4.71 34.51
CA THR A 37 22.60 3.64 34.02
C THR A 37 21.87 2.70 33.06
N GLU A 38 20.62 2.34 33.35
CA GLU A 38 19.77 1.55 32.46
C GLU A 38 19.47 2.28 31.16
N LEU A 39 19.14 3.58 31.23
CA LEU A 39 18.88 4.38 30.04
C LEU A 39 20.11 4.50 29.13
N ILE A 40 21.31 4.62 29.72
CA ILE A 40 22.58 4.63 28.98
C ILE A 40 22.82 3.28 28.29
N ALA A 41 22.66 2.17 29.02
CA ALA A 41 22.85 0.82 28.47
C ALA A 41 21.89 0.56 27.30
N ARG A 42 20.62 0.95 27.45
CA ARG A 42 19.59 0.81 26.42
C ARG A 42 19.89 1.68 25.19
N ALA A 43 20.32 2.93 25.39
CA ALA A 43 20.70 3.81 24.31
C ALA A 43 21.93 3.28 23.54
N LYS A 44 22.94 2.73 24.24
CA LYS A 44 24.08 2.06 23.61
C LYS A 44 23.66 0.84 22.80
N GLY A 45 22.74 0.03 23.33
CA GLY A 45 22.16 -1.12 22.62
C GLY A 45 21.46 -0.70 21.32
N ALA A 46 20.60 0.32 21.38
CA ALA A 46 19.89 0.84 20.20
C ALA A 46 20.85 1.36 19.12
N ILE A 47 21.92 2.05 19.51
CA ILE A 47 22.97 2.52 18.59
C ILE A 47 23.72 1.35 17.98
N ALA A 48 24.09 0.35 18.78
CA ALA A 48 24.83 -0.82 18.31
C ALA A 48 24.04 -1.67 17.31
N ILE A 49 22.72 -1.79 17.51
CA ILE A 49 21.80 -2.48 16.59
C ILE A 49 21.53 -1.62 15.35
N GLY A 50 21.75 -0.31 15.41
CA GLY A 50 21.42 0.61 14.32
C GLY A 50 19.91 0.81 14.18
N VAL A 51 19.18 0.81 15.31
CA VAL A 51 17.74 1.12 15.32
C VAL A 51 17.55 2.51 14.72
N LYS A 52 16.72 2.60 13.68
CA LYS A 52 16.38 3.89 13.06
C LYS A 52 15.34 4.62 13.89
N PRO A 53 15.32 5.96 13.87
CA PRO A 53 14.28 6.72 14.52
C PRO A 53 12.91 6.41 13.89
N LEU A 54 11.86 6.38 14.72
CA LEU A 54 10.48 6.08 14.34
C LEU A 54 9.98 6.91 13.16
N LYS A 55 10.38 8.18 13.07
CA LYS A 55 9.98 9.07 11.98
C LYS A 55 10.44 8.54 10.62
N GLU A 56 11.67 8.03 10.54
CA GLU A 56 12.22 7.45 9.31
C GLU A 56 11.55 6.13 8.95
N VAL A 57 11.30 5.29 9.96
CA VAL A 57 10.57 4.02 9.77
C VAL A 57 9.17 4.29 9.22
N LEU A 58 8.43 5.23 9.82
CA LEU A 58 7.08 5.60 9.39
C LEU A 58 7.04 6.20 7.98
N THR A 59 8.03 6.99 7.57
CA THR A 59 8.13 7.48 6.19
C THR A 59 8.36 6.34 5.22
N SER A 60 9.28 5.42 5.55
CA SER A 60 9.57 4.26 4.70
C SER A 60 8.37 3.32 4.58
N ASP A 61 7.60 3.13 5.67
CA ASP A 61 6.40 2.30 5.65
C ASP A 61 5.28 2.91 4.80
N LYS A 62 5.13 4.24 4.80
CA LYS A 62 4.17 4.94 3.93
C LYS A 62 4.54 4.80 2.46
N GLU A 63 5.82 5.00 2.13
CA GLU A 63 6.34 4.84 0.77
C GLU A 63 6.19 3.38 0.29
N ASN A 64 6.51 2.42 1.15
CA ASN A 64 6.32 0.99 0.87
C ASN A 64 4.83 0.61 0.79
N GLY A 65 3.96 1.29 1.53
CA GLY A 65 2.51 1.11 1.43
C GLY A 65 1.96 1.57 0.08
N HIS A 66 2.51 2.67 -0.46
CA HIS A 66 2.16 3.15 -1.80
C HIS A 66 2.59 2.15 -2.88
N HIS A 67 3.82 1.65 -2.83
CA HIS A 67 4.32 0.62 -3.75
C HIS A 67 3.49 -0.67 -3.66
N ARG A 68 3.23 -1.17 -2.44
CA ARG A 68 2.37 -2.34 -2.24
C ARG A 68 0.96 -2.17 -2.79
N ASN A 69 0.43 -0.94 -2.81
CA ASN A 69 -0.86 -0.67 -3.41
C ASN A 69 -0.80 -0.61 -4.94
N ILE A 70 0.30 -0.11 -5.52
CA ILE A 70 0.53 -0.15 -6.98
C ILE A 70 0.68 -1.60 -7.46
N ASP A 71 1.44 -2.43 -6.75
CA ASP A 71 1.67 -3.83 -7.10
C ASP A 71 0.39 -4.67 -7.09
N LYS A 72 -0.59 -4.33 -6.24
CA LYS A 72 -1.92 -4.99 -6.24
C LYS A 72 -2.67 -4.80 -7.55
N PHE A 73 -2.32 -3.78 -8.32
CA PHE A 73 -2.91 -3.52 -9.63
C PHE A 73 -2.08 -4.13 -10.75
N ILE A 74 -1.06 -4.93 -10.49
CA ILE A 74 -0.32 -5.64 -11.53
C ILE A 74 -0.85 -7.07 -11.59
N THR A 75 -1.31 -7.49 -12.76
CA THR A 75 -1.74 -8.89 -12.97
C THR A 75 -0.53 -9.83 -12.92
N PRO A 76 -0.72 -11.14 -12.67
CA PRO A 76 0.36 -12.12 -12.72
C PRO A 76 1.12 -12.18 -14.06
N LEU A 77 0.54 -11.63 -15.13
CA LEU A 77 1.12 -11.53 -16.47
C LEU A 77 1.84 -10.19 -16.72
N GLY A 78 1.87 -9.30 -15.73
CA GLY A 78 2.56 -8.00 -15.79
C GLY A 78 1.71 -6.83 -16.29
N ASP A 79 0.44 -7.05 -16.66
CA ASP A 79 -0.42 -5.95 -17.10
C ASP A 79 -0.89 -5.09 -15.91
N GLU A 80 -0.80 -3.77 -16.06
CA GLU A 80 -1.33 -2.80 -15.09
C GLU A 80 -2.85 -2.66 -15.21
N LEU A 81 -3.54 -2.88 -14.09
CA LEU A 81 -4.96 -2.65 -13.89
C LEU A 81 -5.19 -1.16 -13.58
N PRO A 82 -6.21 -0.54 -14.19
CA PRO A 82 -6.56 0.84 -13.88
C PRO A 82 -7.04 0.97 -12.43
N ASP A 83 -6.66 2.07 -11.77
CA ASP A 83 -7.10 2.40 -10.42
C ASP A 83 -8.65 2.42 -10.34
N PRO A 84 -9.26 1.58 -9.48
CA PRO A 84 -10.71 1.55 -9.27
C PRO A 84 -11.34 2.91 -8.94
N MET A 85 -10.60 3.81 -8.29
CA MET A 85 -11.08 5.15 -7.95
C MET A 85 -11.23 6.04 -9.18
N LEU A 86 -10.43 5.80 -10.23
CA LEU A 86 -10.47 6.52 -11.50
C LEU A 86 -11.49 5.91 -12.48
N LEU A 87 -11.97 4.70 -12.22
CA LEU A 87 -12.94 4.00 -13.08
C LEU A 87 -14.37 4.58 -13.03
N LYS A 88 -14.65 5.58 -12.19
CA LYS A 88 -15.99 6.16 -11.99
C LYS A 88 -16.65 6.75 -13.24
N ALA A 89 -15.88 7.08 -14.27
CA ALA A 89 -16.37 7.88 -15.38
C ALA A 89 -17.41 7.19 -16.28
N ASN A 90 -17.62 5.87 -16.21
CA ASN A 90 -18.57 5.15 -17.08
C ASN A 90 -19.17 3.88 -16.44
N TRP A 91 -19.19 3.79 -15.11
CA TRP A 91 -19.79 2.64 -14.44
C TRP A 91 -21.26 2.94 -14.19
N THR A 92 -22.13 2.15 -14.81
CA THR A 92 -23.56 2.21 -14.52
C THR A 92 -23.86 1.42 -13.25
N SER A 93 -24.67 2.02 -12.37
CA SER A 93 -25.22 1.33 -11.20
C SER A 93 -26.45 0.50 -11.57
N SER A 94 -27.01 0.71 -12.77
CA SER A 94 -28.20 0.04 -13.26
C SER A 94 -27.84 -1.17 -14.10
N VAL A 95 -28.40 -2.32 -13.75
CA VAL A 95 -28.26 -3.56 -14.52
C VAL A 95 -28.99 -3.47 -15.86
N ASP A 96 -30.01 -2.61 -15.95
CA ASP A 96 -30.84 -2.43 -17.15
C ASP A 96 -30.11 -1.69 -18.28
N GLU A 97 -29.03 -0.98 -17.96
CA GLU A 97 -28.17 -0.30 -18.93
C GLU A 97 -27.07 -1.22 -19.50
N ILE A 98 -26.94 -2.45 -18.97
CA ILE A 98 -26.00 -3.43 -19.50
C ILE A 98 -26.59 -3.99 -20.80
N PRO A 99 -25.89 -3.87 -21.94
CA PRO A 99 -26.38 -4.44 -23.19
C PRO A 99 -26.55 -5.95 -23.02
N ILE A 100 -27.64 -6.50 -23.54
CA ILE A 100 -27.90 -7.95 -23.53
C ILE A 100 -26.87 -8.61 -24.45
N ILE A 101 -25.84 -9.19 -23.85
CA ILE A 101 -24.79 -9.89 -24.58
C ILE A 101 -25.18 -11.36 -24.68
N GLY A 102 -25.41 -11.84 -25.90
CA GLY A 102 -25.79 -13.23 -26.15
C GLY A 102 -24.67 -14.21 -25.81
N GLU A 103 -25.02 -15.42 -25.38
CA GLU A 103 -24.08 -16.49 -24.98
C GLU A 103 -23.01 -16.79 -26.03
N LYS A 104 -23.37 -16.71 -27.31
CA LYS A 104 -22.42 -16.90 -28.42
C LYS A 104 -21.32 -15.84 -28.44
N VAL A 105 -21.64 -14.59 -28.08
CA VAL A 105 -20.67 -13.49 -28.01
C VAL A 105 -19.74 -13.70 -26.81
N ILE A 106 -20.30 -14.13 -25.68
CA ILE A 106 -19.53 -14.49 -24.47
C ILE A 106 -18.58 -15.65 -24.78
N TYR A 107 -19.07 -16.71 -25.41
CA TYR A 107 -18.28 -17.89 -25.78
C TYR A 107 -17.17 -17.55 -26.78
N ASN A 108 -17.48 -16.77 -27.82
CA ASN A 108 -16.48 -16.35 -28.80
C ASN A 108 -15.36 -15.50 -28.17
N TYR A 109 -15.70 -14.69 -27.15
CA TYR A 109 -14.74 -13.84 -26.46
C TYR A 109 -13.89 -14.60 -25.43
N LEU A 110 -14.52 -15.44 -24.59
CA LEU A 110 -13.85 -16.15 -23.50
C LEU A 110 -13.12 -17.41 -23.97
N VAL A 111 -13.68 -18.13 -24.95
CA VAL A 111 -13.20 -19.45 -25.36
C VAL A 111 -12.45 -19.40 -26.67
N LEU A 112 -12.99 -18.69 -27.67
CA LEU A 112 -12.42 -18.72 -29.04
C LEU A 112 -11.46 -17.56 -29.35
N ASN A 113 -11.49 -16.45 -28.62
CA ASN A 113 -10.68 -15.24 -28.86
C ASN A 113 -10.76 -14.74 -30.33
N THR A 114 -11.88 -15.01 -31.02
CA THR A 114 -12.06 -14.79 -32.47
C THR A 114 -12.64 -13.42 -32.82
N GLN A 115 -13.16 -12.67 -31.84
CA GLN A 115 -13.61 -11.29 -32.00
C GLN A 115 -12.85 -10.37 -31.04
N ARG A 116 -11.54 -10.19 -31.31
CA ARG A 116 -10.79 -9.02 -30.83
C ARG A 116 -11.19 -7.81 -31.67
N THR A 117 -12.42 -7.31 -31.55
CA THR A 117 -12.79 -6.04 -32.17
C THR A 117 -12.25 -4.89 -31.31
N PHE A 118 -11.43 -4.06 -31.95
CA PHE A 118 -10.68 -2.90 -31.42
C PHE A 118 -11.58 -1.73 -30.98
N ASP A 119 -12.80 -1.99 -30.50
CA ASP A 119 -13.72 -0.92 -30.11
C ASP A 119 -13.69 -0.68 -28.60
N ASN A 120 -13.33 0.55 -28.22
CA ASN A 120 -13.03 0.95 -26.86
C ASN A 120 -14.28 0.92 -25.96
N GLN A 121 -15.47 1.09 -26.53
CA GLN A 121 -16.74 0.92 -25.82
C GLN A 121 -17.03 -0.55 -25.48
N GLN A 122 -16.71 -1.47 -26.41
CA GLN A 122 -16.87 -2.90 -26.18
C GLN A 122 -15.90 -3.41 -25.10
N MET A 123 -14.67 -2.89 -25.03
CA MET A 123 -13.73 -3.22 -23.94
C MET A 123 -14.22 -2.79 -22.56
N LYS A 124 -14.90 -1.65 -22.43
CA LYS A 124 -15.46 -1.17 -21.15
C LYS A 124 -16.59 -2.08 -20.65
N ALA A 125 -17.54 -2.43 -21.53
CA ALA A 125 -18.60 -3.39 -21.21
C ALA A 125 -18.03 -4.76 -20.80
N THR A 126 -16.95 -5.18 -21.46
CA THR A 126 -16.28 -6.45 -21.20
C THR A 126 -15.55 -6.48 -19.84
N ARG A 127 -14.93 -5.38 -19.42
CA ARG A 127 -14.34 -5.28 -18.07
C ARG A 127 -15.42 -5.34 -16.98
N ALA A 128 -16.57 -4.71 -17.21
CA ALA A 128 -17.69 -4.74 -16.27
C ALA A 128 -18.27 -6.16 -16.11
N LEU A 129 -18.38 -6.93 -17.19
CA LEU A 129 -18.83 -8.33 -17.14
C LEU A 129 -17.87 -9.24 -16.37
N LYS A 130 -16.55 -9.11 -16.59
CA LYS A 130 -15.55 -9.87 -15.82
C LYS A 130 -15.70 -9.61 -14.32
N ALA A 131 -15.82 -8.35 -13.92
CA ALA A 131 -16.00 -8.00 -12.51
C ALA A 131 -17.28 -8.62 -11.91
N ASN A 132 -18.38 -8.65 -12.66
CA ASN A 132 -19.66 -9.20 -12.18
C ASN A 132 -19.60 -10.71 -11.96
N VAL A 133 -18.99 -11.47 -12.89
CA VAL A 133 -18.83 -12.93 -12.75
C VAL A 133 -18.01 -13.28 -11.51
N PHE A 134 -16.90 -12.58 -11.28
CA PHE A 134 -16.07 -12.79 -10.10
C PHE A 134 -16.84 -12.49 -8.80
N LEU A 135 -17.56 -11.37 -8.74
CA LEU A 135 -18.30 -10.98 -7.54
C LEU A 135 -19.55 -11.83 -7.27
N ARG A 136 -20.18 -12.42 -8.30
CA ARG A 136 -21.31 -13.34 -8.13
C ARG A 136 -20.88 -14.74 -7.70
N MET A 137 -19.68 -15.19 -8.08
CA MET A 137 -19.14 -16.47 -7.61
C MET A 137 -18.90 -16.47 -6.09
N ASP A 138 -18.52 -15.32 -5.51
CA ASP A 138 -18.32 -15.19 -4.05
C ASP A 138 -19.63 -15.14 -3.23
N MET A 139 -20.77 -14.84 -3.87
CA MET A 139 -22.09 -14.77 -3.22
C MET A 139 -22.87 -16.09 -3.29
N SER A 140 -22.31 -17.12 -3.91
CA SER A 140 -22.90 -18.47 -4.03
C SER A 140 -22.51 -19.39 -2.86
N THR A 141 -21.68 -18.91 -1.93
CA THR A 141 -21.14 -19.65 -0.79
C THR A 141 -21.53 -19.04 0.57
N VAL A 142 -22.76 -18.51 0.67
CA VAL A 142 -23.45 -18.24 1.94
C VAL A 142 -24.86 -18.80 1.87
#